data_AF-A0A971KQL1-F1
#
_entry.id   AF-A0A971KQL1-F1
#
_cell.length_a   1.000
_cell.length_b   1.000
_cell.length_c   1.000
_cell.angle_alpha   90.00
_cell.angle_beta   90.00
_cell.angle_gamma   90.00
#
_symmetry.space_group_name_H-M   'P 1'
#
loop_
_entity.id
_entity.type
_entity.pdbx_description
1 polymer ?
#
loop_
_entity_poly.entity_id
_entity_poly.type
_entity_poly.pdbx_seq_one_letter_code
_entity_poly.pdbx_strand_id
1 'polypeptide(L)'
;MVKKILLVLFVLAFVPGSASASSKNFFSQLLNAYQTYQEVNMLLWLTGDVNAEKRLGKELRFWQGLTTQPEKDKTINAYVKGIFDKVAPNFKNHGMRFTIHVLRDNTANAFVIPGGHVYVYTGMLNMVTSDDELAAVISHELAHAQMRHSLKNFRLSTAMVEILKRAVKNPKDRESWGAVLGYLTMMKFSRTQEDEADDIGQAKMLAAGYNPSAQVTLWEKFLKKYGDTKGIAQYLSSHPPSAQRVQNAKTNLGKMNLPYSETFTNTRPQALVAKAEAAKTAKTAAAKPSPVNLIKNPDFEDAVPSNGKIAGWTVEKGNFRVSQAQAKLGGRSLENYPLDRFTIPKIYSEYISVNEKSDLMFKTWCKSLDGKQKAAIGIEFYDKDHKLRDRLWVKEFGQVASEWKSYEIQLKNSNKKILLKNHYAYLRIFFQAGPGAKGSVWFDNVELIAR
;
A
#
# COMPACT_ATOMS: atom_id res chain seq x y z
N MET A 1 -37.70 9.49 11.34
CA MET A 1 -38.86 8.57 11.43
C MET A 1 -38.42 7.16 11.80
N VAL A 2 -37.56 6.50 11.02
CA VAL A 2 -37.06 5.12 11.25
C VAL A 2 -36.40 4.92 12.64
N LYS A 3 -35.53 5.83 13.09
CA LYS A 3 -34.94 5.77 14.45
C LYS A 3 -35.97 5.86 15.58
N LYS A 4 -37.06 6.61 15.40
CA LYS A 4 -38.14 6.74 16.39
C LYS A 4 -39.02 5.48 16.40
N ILE A 5 -39.24 4.88 15.23
CA ILE A 5 -39.96 3.61 15.08
C ILE A 5 -39.18 2.45 15.74
N LEU A 6 -37.86 2.37 15.52
CA LEU A 6 -37.00 1.36 16.16
C LEU A 6 -36.92 1.51 17.69
N LEU A 7 -36.92 2.74 18.21
CA LEU A 7 -36.92 2.99 19.66
C LEU A 7 -38.24 2.55 20.32
N VAL A 8 -39.38 2.80 19.68
CA VAL A 8 -40.70 2.36 20.14
C VAL A 8 -40.82 0.82 20.11
N LEU A 9 -40.30 0.18 19.06
CA LEU A 9 -40.26 -1.28 18.96
C LEU A 9 -39.32 -1.94 19.98
N PHE A 10 -38.21 -1.28 20.34
CA PHE A 10 -37.28 -1.76 21.37
C PHE A 10 -37.89 -1.72 22.77
N VAL A 11 -38.71 -0.71 23.08
CA VAL A 11 -39.42 -0.58 24.36
C VAL A 11 -40.54 -1.62 24.49
N LEU A 12 -41.26 -1.91 23.40
CA LEU A 12 -42.33 -2.92 23.38
C LEU A 12 -41.83 -4.36 23.60
N ALA A 13 -40.56 -4.62 23.32
CA ALA A 13 -40.00 -5.97 23.39
C ALA A 13 -39.40 -6.34 24.77
N PHE A 14 -39.47 -5.42 25.74
CA PHE A 14 -39.09 -5.63 27.14
C PHE A 14 -40.29 -5.76 28.10
N VAL A 15 -41.49 -6.01 27.58
CA VAL A 15 -42.62 -6.45 28.42
C VAL A 15 -42.33 -7.89 28.88
N PRO A 16 -42.18 -8.15 30.19
CA PRO A 16 -41.79 -9.45 30.69
C PRO A 16 -43.00 -10.40 30.65
N GLY A 17 -43.03 -11.26 29.62
CA GLY A 17 -44.02 -12.30 29.45
C GLY A 17 -43.61 -13.24 28.31
N SER A 18 -43.04 -14.40 28.66
CA SER A 18 -42.76 -15.58 27.81
C SER A 18 -42.43 -15.29 26.33
N ALA A 19 -41.14 -15.14 26.02
CA ALA A 19 -40.68 -15.07 24.63
C ALA A 19 -40.95 -16.41 23.90
N SER A 20 -42.01 -16.45 23.09
CA SER A 20 -42.33 -17.57 22.20
C SER A 20 -41.35 -17.62 21.02
N ALA A 21 -41.27 -18.76 20.31
CA ALA A 21 -40.42 -18.89 19.10
C ALA A 21 -40.72 -17.81 18.03
N SER A 22 -41.94 -17.26 18.04
CA SER A 22 -42.37 -16.15 17.18
C SER A 22 -41.64 -14.83 17.51
N SER A 23 -41.39 -14.51 18.79
CA SER A 23 -40.68 -13.27 19.17
C SER A 23 -39.20 -13.33 18.81
N LYS A 24 -38.55 -14.49 18.93
CA LYS A 24 -37.17 -14.71 18.45
C LYS A 24 -37.04 -14.54 16.92
N ASN A 25 -38.04 -15.01 16.16
CA ASN A 25 -38.12 -14.82 14.71
C ASN A 25 -38.39 -13.37 14.31
N PHE A 26 -39.18 -12.63 15.09
CA PHE A 26 -39.41 -11.21 14.85
C PHE A 26 -38.15 -10.36 15.09
N PHE A 27 -37.42 -10.62 16.19
CA PHE A 27 -36.16 -9.93 16.47
C PHE A 27 -35.09 -10.20 15.43
N SER A 28 -34.97 -11.45 14.95
CA SER A 28 -34.01 -11.78 13.88
C SER A 28 -34.38 -11.10 12.55
N GLN A 29 -35.67 -11.02 12.22
CA GLN A 29 -36.14 -10.28 11.04
C GLN A 29 -35.93 -8.77 11.16
N LEU A 30 -36.17 -8.18 12.35
CA LEU A 30 -35.92 -6.75 12.60
C LEU A 30 -34.42 -6.42 12.54
N LEU A 31 -33.58 -7.30 13.08
CA LEU A 31 -32.12 -7.16 13.00
C LEU A 31 -31.64 -7.30 11.55
N ASN A 32 -32.17 -8.25 10.78
CA ASN A 32 -31.88 -8.40 9.36
C ASN A 32 -32.35 -7.16 8.57
N ALA A 33 -33.55 -6.65 8.80
CA ALA A 33 -34.04 -5.44 8.15
C ALA A 33 -33.18 -4.21 8.50
N TYR A 34 -32.70 -4.10 9.74
CA TYR A 34 -31.77 -3.06 10.16
C TYR A 34 -30.38 -3.21 9.53
N GLN A 35 -29.85 -4.44 9.43
CA GLN A 35 -28.59 -4.74 8.77
C GLN A 35 -28.67 -4.43 7.27
N THR A 36 -29.70 -4.91 6.58
CA THR A 36 -29.99 -4.57 5.17
C THR A 36 -30.17 -3.06 4.97
N TYR A 37 -30.79 -2.36 5.91
CA TYR A 37 -30.88 -0.90 5.88
C TYR A 37 -29.49 -0.23 5.97
N GLN A 38 -28.60 -0.69 6.86
CA GLN A 38 -27.23 -0.18 6.94
C GLN A 38 -26.40 -0.52 5.69
N GLU A 39 -26.61 -1.71 5.12
CA GLU A 39 -25.94 -2.17 3.90
C GLU A 39 -26.30 -1.30 2.68
N VAL A 40 -27.61 -1.13 2.43
CA VAL A 40 -28.12 -0.26 1.37
C VAL A 40 -27.65 1.18 1.59
N ASN A 41 -27.63 1.64 2.85
CA ASN A 41 -27.24 3.02 3.17
C ASN A 41 -25.76 3.34 2.91
N MET A 42 -24.84 2.39 2.92
CA MET A 42 -23.46 2.66 2.48
C MET A 42 -23.32 2.59 0.97
N LEU A 43 -24.00 1.64 0.32
CA LEU A 43 -23.97 1.47 -1.13
C LEU A 43 -24.63 2.62 -1.90
N LEU A 44 -25.52 3.40 -1.26
CA LEU A 44 -26.03 4.67 -1.79
C LEU A 44 -24.91 5.67 -2.14
N TRP A 45 -23.68 5.50 -1.64
CA TRP A 45 -22.53 6.28 -2.11
C TRP A 45 -22.36 6.14 -3.62
N LEU A 46 -22.59 4.93 -4.17
CA LEU A 46 -22.53 4.65 -5.60
C LEU A 46 -23.59 5.42 -6.41
N THR A 47 -24.64 5.98 -5.80
CA THR A 47 -25.59 6.89 -6.49
C THR A 47 -25.23 8.36 -6.34
N GLY A 48 -24.26 8.67 -5.47
CA GLY A 48 -23.79 10.02 -5.21
C GLY A 48 -24.35 10.60 -3.92
N ASP A 49 -25.03 9.80 -3.10
CA ASP A 49 -25.53 10.24 -1.81
C ASP A 49 -24.36 10.64 -0.88
N VAL A 50 -24.39 11.89 -0.42
CA VAL A 50 -23.35 12.46 0.44
C VAL A 50 -23.34 11.84 1.83
N ASN A 51 -24.51 11.48 2.37
CA ASN A 51 -24.59 10.90 3.71
C ASN A 51 -24.06 9.46 3.72
N ALA A 52 -24.28 8.73 2.64
CA ALA A 52 -23.67 7.43 2.38
C ALA A 52 -22.16 7.55 2.22
N GLU A 53 -21.69 8.57 1.50
CA GLU A 53 -20.27 8.86 1.38
C GLU A 53 -19.60 9.09 2.75
N LYS A 54 -20.22 9.88 3.62
CA LYS A 54 -19.73 10.10 5.00
C LYS A 54 -19.68 8.80 5.81
N ARG A 55 -20.68 7.93 5.67
CA ARG A 55 -20.70 6.63 6.37
C ARG A 55 -19.59 5.73 5.87
N LEU A 56 -19.43 5.60 4.55
CA LEU A 56 -18.35 4.82 3.95
C LEU A 56 -16.98 5.37 4.36
N GLY A 57 -16.80 6.69 4.33
CA GLY A 57 -15.57 7.35 4.74
C GLY A 57 -15.18 7.06 6.19
N LYS A 58 -16.16 7.07 7.11
CA LYS A 58 -15.94 6.70 8.51
C LYS A 58 -15.44 5.26 8.64
N GLU A 59 -16.01 4.34 7.88
CA GLU A 59 -15.63 2.94 7.90
C GLU A 59 -14.24 2.72 7.30
N LEU A 60 -13.96 3.31 6.13
CA LEU A 60 -12.64 3.28 5.51
C LEU A 60 -11.56 3.90 6.40
N ARG A 61 -11.87 4.99 7.11
CA ARG A 61 -10.96 5.59 8.09
C ARG A 61 -10.64 4.64 9.25
N PHE A 62 -11.61 3.87 9.72
CA PHE A 62 -11.37 2.86 10.75
C PHE A 62 -10.36 1.81 10.24
N TRP A 63 -10.60 1.27 9.04
CA TRP A 63 -9.70 0.30 8.41
C TRP A 63 -8.31 0.86 8.13
N GLN A 64 -8.21 2.10 7.65
CA GLN A 64 -6.93 2.80 7.45
C GLN A 64 -6.14 2.91 8.76
N GLY A 65 -6.81 3.18 9.88
CA GLY A 65 -6.18 3.25 11.19
C GLY A 65 -5.64 1.90 11.71
N LEU A 66 -6.09 0.78 11.15
CA LEU A 66 -5.58 -0.55 11.48
C LEU A 66 -4.37 -0.94 10.63
N THR A 67 -4.20 -0.34 9.45
CA THR A 67 -3.16 -0.72 8.48
C THR A 67 -1.97 0.24 8.45
N THR A 68 -2.11 1.44 9.00
CA THR A 68 -1.06 2.47 8.98
C THR A 68 -0.83 3.10 10.35
N GLN A 69 0.40 3.52 10.62
CA GLN A 69 0.73 4.19 11.87
C GLN A 69 0.46 5.70 11.75
N PRO A 70 -0.36 6.30 12.63
CA PRO A 70 -0.50 7.75 12.67
C PRO A 70 0.80 8.40 13.15
N GLU A 71 1.10 9.59 12.62
CA GLU A 71 2.18 10.42 13.15
C GLU A 71 1.81 10.92 14.56
N LYS A 72 2.72 10.72 15.52
CA LYS A 72 2.50 11.05 16.94
C LYS A 72 3.04 12.42 17.32
N ASP A 73 3.97 12.99 16.53
CA ASP A 73 4.51 14.31 16.79
C ASP A 73 3.41 15.38 16.58
N LYS A 74 3.01 16.01 17.70
CA LYS A 74 1.95 17.03 17.70
C LYS A 74 2.33 18.25 16.87
N THR A 75 3.61 18.58 16.77
CA THR A 75 4.07 19.75 16.03
C THR A 75 3.98 19.50 14.53
N ILE A 76 4.33 18.30 14.05
CA ILE A 76 4.13 17.91 12.65
C ILE A 76 2.63 17.94 12.30
N ASN A 77 1.78 17.35 13.15
CA ASN A 77 0.34 17.35 12.92
C ASN A 77 -0.25 18.78 12.91
N ALA A 78 0.16 19.64 13.85
CA ALA A 78 -0.30 21.02 13.92
C ALA A 78 0.13 21.84 12.69
N TYR A 79 1.37 21.64 12.22
CA TYR A 79 1.89 22.29 11.02
C TYR A 79 1.08 21.92 9.77
N VAL A 80 0.91 20.62 9.50
CA VAL A 80 0.13 20.15 8.34
C VAL A 80 -1.33 20.62 8.44
N LYS A 81 -1.90 20.56 9.65
CA LYS A 81 -3.27 21.03 9.90
C LYS A 81 -3.41 22.53 9.68
N GLY A 82 -2.43 23.34 10.06
CA GLY A 82 -2.46 24.79 9.87
C GLY A 82 -2.54 25.20 8.40
N ILE A 83 -1.81 24.51 7.53
CA ILE A 83 -1.90 24.71 6.08
C ILE A 83 -3.26 24.25 5.56
N PHE A 84 -3.69 23.05 5.96
CA PHE A 84 -4.98 22.50 5.56
C PHE A 84 -6.17 23.38 5.96
N ASP A 85 -6.17 23.94 7.18
CA ASP A 85 -7.26 24.79 7.68
C ASP A 85 -7.39 26.10 6.87
N LYS A 86 -6.30 26.60 6.28
CA LYS A 86 -6.33 27.76 5.36
C LYS A 86 -6.83 27.38 3.96
N VAL A 87 -6.43 26.20 3.47
CA VAL A 87 -6.73 25.73 2.11
C VAL A 87 -8.17 25.21 1.99
N ALA A 88 -8.57 24.29 2.87
CA ALA A 88 -9.81 23.52 2.77
C ALA A 88 -11.11 24.35 2.65
N PRO A 89 -11.28 25.51 3.32
CA PRO A 89 -12.48 26.34 3.18
C PRO A 89 -12.74 26.86 1.75
N ASN A 90 -11.72 26.88 0.89
CA ASN A 90 -11.84 27.37 -0.48
C ASN A 90 -12.49 26.35 -1.43
N PHE A 91 -12.69 25.10 -0.99
CA PHE A 91 -13.24 24.01 -1.79
C PHE A 91 -14.72 23.74 -1.49
N LYS A 92 -15.47 23.30 -2.51
CA LYS A 92 -16.84 22.80 -2.33
C LYS A 92 -16.78 21.42 -1.66
N ASN A 93 -17.23 21.35 -0.42
CA ASN A 93 -17.19 20.14 0.40
C ASN A 93 -18.41 19.22 0.25
N HIS A 94 -19.41 19.62 -0.55
CA HIS A 94 -20.68 18.89 -0.72
C HIS A 94 -21.39 18.57 0.59
N GLY A 95 -21.23 19.39 1.63
CA GLY A 95 -21.76 19.14 2.97
C GLY A 95 -20.96 18.13 3.79
N MET A 96 -19.80 17.66 3.31
CA MET A 96 -18.83 16.87 4.07
C MET A 96 -17.94 17.77 4.93
N ARG A 97 -17.42 17.22 6.03
CA ARG A 97 -16.38 17.89 6.81
C ARG A 97 -15.03 17.34 6.36
N PHE A 98 -14.23 18.17 5.69
CA PHE A 98 -12.87 17.79 5.36
C PHE A 98 -12.01 17.66 6.63
N THR A 99 -11.17 16.63 6.65
CA THR A 99 -10.22 16.38 7.75
C THR A 99 -8.89 15.96 7.17
N ILE A 100 -7.79 16.32 7.82
CA ILE A 100 -6.44 15.86 7.44
C ILE A 100 -5.83 14.98 8.53
N HIS A 101 -5.09 13.95 8.11
CA HIS A 101 -4.37 13.02 8.98
C HIS A 101 -2.95 12.83 8.44
N VAL A 102 -1.95 12.82 9.31
CA VAL A 102 -0.56 12.53 8.94
C VAL A 102 -0.24 11.09 9.29
N LEU A 103 0.31 10.35 8.34
CA LEU A 103 0.70 8.95 8.51
C LEU A 103 2.22 8.81 8.44
N ARG A 104 2.77 7.99 9.34
CA ARG A 104 4.20 7.72 9.42
C ARG A 104 4.58 6.67 8.39
N ASP A 105 4.99 7.16 7.23
CA ASP A 105 5.47 6.38 6.09
C ASP A 105 6.51 7.23 5.34
N ASN A 106 7.63 6.63 4.93
CA ASN A 106 8.71 7.34 4.23
C ASN A 106 8.45 7.55 2.74
N THR A 107 7.36 6.98 2.22
CA THR A 107 6.93 7.15 0.85
C THR A 107 6.42 8.57 0.64
N ALA A 108 6.85 9.23 -0.44
CA ALA A 108 6.24 10.48 -0.86
C ALA A 108 4.84 10.17 -1.39
N ASN A 109 3.81 10.39 -0.56
CA ASN A 109 2.42 10.17 -0.90
C ASN A 109 1.45 11.08 -0.12
N ALA A 110 0.32 11.37 -0.76
CA ALA A 110 -0.88 11.94 -0.19
C ALA A 110 -2.08 11.36 -0.95
N PHE A 111 -3.23 11.25 -0.29
CA PHE A 111 -4.45 10.78 -0.94
C PHE A 111 -5.68 11.27 -0.20
N VAL A 112 -6.82 11.26 -0.88
CA VAL A 112 -8.14 11.45 -0.26
C VAL A 112 -9.02 10.23 -0.43
N ILE A 113 -9.66 9.80 0.66
CA ILE A 113 -10.70 8.76 0.63
C ILE A 113 -12.10 9.38 0.74
N PRO A 114 -13.16 8.63 0.39
CA PRO A 114 -14.54 9.08 0.52
C PRO A 114 -14.84 9.69 1.90
N GLY A 115 -15.74 10.67 1.93
CA GLY A 115 -16.12 11.37 3.16
C GLY A 115 -15.22 12.57 3.49
N GLY A 116 -14.20 12.83 2.66
CA GLY A 116 -13.36 14.02 2.79
C GLY A 116 -12.17 13.84 3.74
N HIS A 117 -11.69 12.61 3.92
CA HIS A 117 -10.53 12.33 4.75
C HIS A 117 -9.26 12.36 3.89
N VAL A 118 -8.49 13.43 4.04
CA VAL A 118 -7.21 13.65 3.38
C VAL A 118 -6.10 13.07 4.25
N TYR A 119 -5.14 12.39 3.63
CA TYR A 119 -3.99 11.78 4.27
C TYR A 119 -2.71 12.28 3.62
N VAL A 120 -1.69 12.56 4.44
CA VAL A 120 -0.35 12.94 3.99
C VAL A 120 0.67 12.05 4.68
N TYR A 121 1.58 11.45 3.91
CA TYR A 121 2.67 10.65 4.45
C TYR A 121 3.84 11.54 4.87
N THR A 122 4.55 11.19 5.93
CA THR A 122 5.77 11.89 6.36
C THR A 122 6.84 11.97 5.27
N GLY A 123 6.89 11.00 4.35
CA GLY A 123 7.76 11.02 3.19
C GLY A 123 7.46 12.16 2.21
N MET A 124 6.20 12.59 2.11
CA MET A 124 5.84 13.78 1.33
C MET A 124 6.40 15.05 1.97
N LEU A 125 6.38 15.13 3.31
CA LEU A 125 6.99 16.25 4.04
C LEU A 125 8.50 16.33 3.82
N ASN A 126 9.17 15.21 3.56
CA ASN A 126 10.59 15.19 3.20
C ASN A 126 10.86 15.65 1.76
N MET A 127 9.84 15.70 0.91
CA MET A 127 9.96 16.09 -0.50
C MET A 127 9.67 17.58 -0.73
N VAL A 128 8.63 18.11 -0.08
CA VAL A 128 8.27 19.53 -0.18
C VAL A 128 9.28 20.40 0.59
N THR A 129 9.61 21.57 0.04
CA THR A 129 10.59 22.51 0.65
C THR A 129 9.97 23.80 1.17
N SER A 130 8.70 24.06 0.89
CA SER A 130 7.97 25.24 1.38
C SER A 130 6.53 24.88 1.79
N ASP A 131 5.90 25.77 2.54
CA ASP A 131 4.48 25.67 2.89
C ASP A 131 3.60 25.73 1.62
N ASP A 132 4.02 26.51 0.62
CA ASP A 132 3.32 26.62 -0.67
C ASP A 132 3.30 25.28 -1.43
N GLU A 133 4.39 24.51 -1.40
CA GLU A 133 4.44 23.18 -2.04
C GLU A 133 3.56 22.16 -1.31
N LEU A 134 3.51 22.21 0.02
CA LEU A 134 2.59 21.37 0.77
C LEU A 134 1.13 21.78 0.54
N ALA A 135 0.86 23.09 0.42
CA ALA A 135 -0.46 23.60 0.05
C ALA A 135 -0.86 23.13 -1.34
N ALA A 136 0.07 23.04 -2.30
CA ALA A 136 -0.19 22.48 -3.64
C ALA A 136 -0.64 21.01 -3.56
N VAL A 137 0.08 20.16 -2.81
CA VAL A 137 -0.31 18.75 -2.60
C VAL A 137 -1.70 18.64 -1.98
N ILE A 138 -1.95 19.39 -0.89
CA ILE A 138 -3.24 19.34 -0.19
C ILE A 138 -4.38 19.84 -1.09
N SER A 139 -4.13 20.89 -1.87
CA SER A 139 -5.11 21.46 -2.80
C SER A 139 -5.46 20.51 -3.93
N HIS A 140 -4.48 19.78 -4.45
CA HIS A 140 -4.67 18.72 -5.44
C HIS A 140 -5.60 17.61 -4.91
N GLU A 141 -5.33 17.10 -3.72
CA GLU A 141 -6.18 16.06 -3.09
C GLU A 141 -7.60 16.56 -2.81
N LEU A 142 -7.74 17.81 -2.33
CA LEU A 142 -9.04 18.42 -2.10
C LEU A 142 -9.81 18.66 -3.41
N ALA A 143 -9.13 18.89 -4.54
CA ALA A 143 -9.76 18.97 -5.84
C ALA A 143 -10.34 17.60 -6.27
N HIS A 144 -9.61 16.50 -6.07
CA HIS A 144 -10.16 15.15 -6.28
C HIS A 144 -11.40 14.88 -5.42
N ALA A 145 -11.40 15.35 -4.17
CA ALA A 145 -12.55 15.23 -3.26
C ALA A 145 -13.75 16.07 -3.74
N GLN A 146 -13.50 17.34 -4.12
CA GLN A 146 -14.51 18.23 -4.67
C GLN A 146 -15.14 17.67 -5.94
N MET A 147 -14.33 17.11 -6.84
CA MET A 147 -14.83 16.56 -8.10
C MET A 147 -15.32 15.12 -7.98
N ARG A 148 -15.22 14.54 -6.77
CA ARG A 148 -15.60 13.17 -6.43
C ARG A 148 -15.02 12.16 -7.43
N HIS A 149 -13.76 12.36 -7.80
CA HIS A 149 -13.07 11.52 -8.79
C HIS A 149 -13.02 10.05 -8.37
N SER A 150 -12.79 9.78 -7.09
CA SER A 150 -12.76 8.41 -6.58
C SER A 150 -14.11 7.71 -6.73
N LEU A 151 -15.22 8.41 -6.51
CA LEU A 151 -16.56 7.87 -6.77
C LEU A 151 -16.79 7.58 -8.26
N LYS A 152 -16.44 8.54 -9.13
CA LYS A 152 -16.59 8.37 -10.59
C LYS A 152 -15.82 7.13 -11.07
N ASN A 153 -14.58 6.95 -10.65
CA ASN A 153 -13.74 5.81 -11.06
C ASN A 153 -14.19 4.49 -10.41
N PHE A 154 -14.58 4.53 -9.13
CA PHE A 154 -15.04 3.33 -8.42
C PHE A 154 -16.29 2.72 -9.08
N ARG A 155 -17.23 3.56 -9.56
CA ARG A 155 -18.43 3.12 -10.30
C ARG A 155 -18.11 2.34 -11.57
N LEU A 156 -16.99 2.65 -12.23
CA LEU A 156 -16.57 1.99 -13.47
C LEU A 156 -15.99 0.60 -13.21
N SER A 157 -15.59 0.29 -11.98
CA SER A 157 -15.04 -1.01 -11.61
C SER A 157 -16.11 -1.92 -11.03
N THR A 158 -16.75 -2.72 -11.89
CA THR A 158 -17.75 -3.73 -11.47
C THR A 158 -17.19 -4.69 -10.43
N ALA A 159 -15.94 -5.11 -10.56
CA ALA A 159 -15.26 -5.94 -9.58
C ALA A 159 -15.16 -5.27 -8.19
N MET A 160 -14.74 -4.00 -8.14
CA MET A 160 -14.64 -3.29 -6.86
C MET A 160 -16.01 -2.97 -6.25
N VAL A 161 -17.03 -2.76 -7.08
CA VAL A 161 -18.42 -2.64 -6.62
C VAL A 161 -18.88 -3.93 -5.93
N GLU A 162 -18.58 -5.10 -6.49
CA GLU A 162 -18.91 -6.39 -5.84
C GLU A 162 -18.11 -6.63 -4.55
N ILE A 163 -16.83 -6.27 -4.52
CA ILE A 163 -16.02 -6.34 -3.29
C ILE A 163 -16.58 -5.40 -2.22
N LEU A 164 -17.02 -4.19 -2.59
CA LEU A 164 -17.66 -3.27 -1.66
C LEU A 164 -18.98 -3.84 -1.12
N LYS A 165 -19.81 -4.46 -1.96
CA LYS A 165 -21.03 -5.15 -1.51
C LYS A 165 -20.72 -6.24 -0.51
N ARG A 166 -19.68 -7.04 -0.74
CA ARG A 166 -19.20 -8.07 0.22
C ARG A 166 -18.71 -7.43 1.53
N ALA A 167 -17.91 -6.37 1.45
CA ALA A 167 -17.39 -5.64 2.62
C ALA A 167 -18.53 -5.09 3.48
N VAL A 168 -19.54 -4.50 2.84
CA VAL A 168 -20.69 -3.88 3.49
C VAL A 168 -21.60 -4.93 4.12
N LYS A 169 -21.82 -6.07 3.46
CA LYS A 169 -22.59 -7.21 3.99
C LYS A 169 -21.95 -7.87 5.21
N ASN A 170 -20.62 -7.85 5.29
CA ASN A 170 -19.88 -8.33 6.46
C ASN A 170 -18.88 -7.26 6.94
N PRO A 171 -19.29 -6.35 7.85
CA PRO A 171 -18.42 -5.29 8.35
C PRO A 171 -17.15 -5.79 9.05
N LYS A 172 -17.01 -7.09 9.35
CA LYS A 172 -15.80 -7.67 9.94
C LYS A 172 -14.86 -8.29 8.90
N ASP A 173 -15.24 -8.29 7.62
CA ASP A 173 -14.44 -8.84 6.52
C ASP A 173 -13.23 -7.95 6.21
N ARG A 174 -12.12 -8.26 6.90
CA ARG A 174 -10.85 -7.52 6.75
C ARG A 174 -10.32 -7.54 5.33
N GLU A 175 -10.52 -8.64 4.61
CA GLU A 175 -10.00 -8.82 3.25
C GLU A 175 -10.73 -7.89 2.28
N SER A 176 -12.06 -7.90 2.30
CA SER A 176 -12.84 -7.04 1.42
C SER A 176 -12.67 -5.56 1.75
N TRP A 177 -12.65 -5.18 3.03
CA TRP A 177 -12.37 -3.80 3.43
C TRP A 177 -10.94 -3.36 3.07
N GLY A 178 -9.96 -4.23 3.25
CA GLY A 178 -8.57 -3.99 2.85
C GLY A 178 -8.42 -3.80 1.35
N ALA A 179 -9.13 -4.61 0.54
CA ALA A 179 -9.14 -4.49 -0.91
C ALA A 179 -9.80 -3.18 -1.38
N VAL A 180 -10.95 -2.79 -0.83
CA VAL A 180 -11.61 -1.51 -1.14
C VAL A 180 -10.69 -0.34 -0.77
N LEU A 181 -10.10 -0.37 0.42
CA LEU A 181 -9.20 0.68 0.88
C LEU A 181 -7.96 0.78 0.00
N GLY A 182 -7.28 -0.34 -0.27
CA GLY A 182 -6.09 -0.37 -1.13
C GLY A 182 -6.38 0.11 -2.55
N TYR A 183 -7.54 -0.26 -3.10
CA TYR A 183 -7.98 0.24 -4.40
C TYR A 183 -8.18 1.76 -4.40
N LEU A 184 -8.78 2.33 -3.35
CA LEU A 184 -9.01 3.76 -3.23
C LEU A 184 -7.72 4.56 -3.00
N THR A 185 -6.78 4.07 -2.18
CA THR A 185 -5.52 4.77 -1.89
C THR A 185 -4.49 4.68 -3.00
N MET A 186 -4.58 3.65 -3.86
CA MET A 186 -3.71 3.46 -5.03
C MET A 186 -4.42 3.77 -6.35
N MET A 187 -5.61 4.39 -6.27
CA MET A 187 -6.43 4.68 -7.44
C MET A 187 -5.68 5.58 -8.41
N LYS A 188 -5.63 5.18 -9.67
CA LYS A 188 -5.13 6.03 -10.75
C LYS A 188 -6.28 6.87 -11.30
N PHE A 189 -6.00 8.14 -11.53
CA PHE A 189 -6.96 9.02 -12.19
C PHE A 189 -6.59 9.20 -13.67
N SER A 190 -7.60 9.52 -14.48
CA SER A 190 -7.37 9.82 -15.89
C SER A 190 -6.62 11.14 -16.04
N ARG A 191 -6.00 11.37 -17.21
CA ARG A 191 -5.31 12.65 -17.48
C ARG A 191 -6.24 13.85 -17.29
N THR A 192 -7.48 13.75 -17.77
CA THR A 192 -8.50 14.80 -17.59
C THR A 192 -8.82 15.05 -16.12
N GLN A 193 -8.86 14.02 -15.27
CA GLN A 193 -9.09 14.18 -13.84
C GLN A 193 -7.89 14.80 -13.12
N GLU A 194 -6.67 14.47 -13.54
CA GLU A 194 -5.45 15.11 -13.06
C GLU A 194 -5.38 16.58 -13.48
N ASP A 195 -5.70 16.90 -14.73
CA ASP A 195 -5.75 18.29 -15.23
C ASP A 195 -6.83 19.10 -14.49
N GLU A 196 -8.01 18.54 -14.27
CA GLU A 196 -9.07 19.19 -13.49
C GLU A 196 -8.66 19.40 -12.02
N ALA A 197 -7.95 18.44 -11.42
CA ALA A 197 -7.42 18.56 -10.07
C ALA A 197 -6.32 19.63 -9.97
N ASP A 198 -5.41 19.67 -10.95
CA ASP A 198 -4.34 20.66 -11.06
C ASP A 198 -4.90 22.08 -11.21
N ASP A 199 -5.86 22.29 -12.11
CA ASP A 199 -6.47 23.60 -12.38
C ASP A 199 -7.20 24.15 -11.15
N ILE A 200 -8.06 23.31 -10.54
CA ILE A 200 -8.81 23.69 -9.35
C ILE A 200 -7.86 23.88 -8.17
N GLY A 201 -6.94 22.93 -7.95
CA GLY A 201 -5.98 22.97 -6.85
C GLY A 201 -5.15 24.25 -6.85
N GLN A 202 -4.59 24.60 -8.02
CA GLN A 202 -3.77 25.80 -8.20
C GLN A 202 -4.56 27.09 -7.92
N ALA A 203 -5.80 27.18 -8.40
CA ALA A 203 -6.65 28.35 -8.15
C ALA A 203 -7.06 28.45 -6.67
N LYS A 204 -7.32 27.31 -6.00
CA LYS A 204 -7.75 27.29 -4.61
C LYS A 204 -6.63 27.52 -3.61
N MET A 205 -5.39 27.08 -3.91
CA MET A 205 -4.24 27.45 -3.08
C MET A 205 -3.95 28.96 -3.18
N LEU A 206 -4.13 29.57 -4.36
CA LEU A 206 -4.03 31.02 -4.53
C LEU A 206 -5.08 31.75 -3.68
N ALA A 207 -6.34 31.30 -3.72
CA ALA A 207 -7.40 31.87 -2.89
C ALA A 207 -7.13 31.74 -1.38
N ALA A 208 -6.35 30.72 -0.98
CA ALA A 208 -5.89 30.52 0.40
C ALA A 208 -4.65 31.35 0.77
N GLY A 209 -4.11 32.14 -0.16
CA GLY A 209 -2.93 33.00 0.05
C GLY A 209 -1.57 32.32 -0.16
N TYR A 210 -1.54 31.14 -0.79
CA TYR A 210 -0.30 30.43 -1.14
C TYR A 210 0.13 30.75 -2.58
N ASN A 211 1.43 30.69 -2.87
CA ASN A 211 1.96 30.97 -4.21
C ASN A 211 1.63 29.80 -5.18
N PRO A 212 0.79 30.01 -6.21
CA PRO A 212 0.42 28.96 -7.16
C PRO A 212 1.57 28.49 -8.06
N SER A 213 2.70 29.21 -8.10
CA SER A 213 3.91 28.75 -8.77
C SER A 213 4.52 27.52 -8.12
N ALA A 214 4.23 27.26 -6.84
CA ALA A 214 4.73 26.09 -6.13
C ALA A 214 4.23 24.77 -6.73
N GLN A 215 3.05 24.73 -7.36
CA GLN A 215 2.58 23.55 -8.09
C GLN A 215 3.49 23.23 -9.29
N VAL A 216 3.94 24.25 -10.03
CA VAL A 216 4.87 24.10 -11.16
C VAL A 216 6.20 23.53 -10.65
N THR A 217 6.78 24.16 -9.62
CA THR A 217 8.06 23.73 -9.04
C THR A 217 7.97 22.31 -8.47
N LEU A 218 6.87 21.97 -7.81
CA LEU A 218 6.67 20.64 -7.27
C LEU A 218 6.58 19.58 -8.39
N TRP A 219 5.86 19.86 -9.49
CA TRP A 219 5.76 18.94 -10.62
C TRP A 219 7.11 18.78 -11.32
N GLU A 220 7.86 19.86 -11.48
CA GLU A 220 9.24 19.83 -11.99
C GLU A 220 10.17 19.03 -11.06
N LYS A 221 10.03 19.14 -9.74
CA LYS A 221 10.76 18.30 -8.77
C LYS A 221 10.42 16.82 -8.93
N PHE A 222 9.14 16.47 -9.12
CA PHE A 222 8.75 15.09 -9.38
C PHE A 222 9.33 14.59 -10.72
N LEU A 223 9.24 15.37 -11.80
CA LEU A 223 9.84 15.01 -13.09
C LEU A 223 11.36 14.87 -13.01
N LYS A 224 12.06 15.80 -12.35
CA LYS A 224 13.52 15.78 -12.23
C LYS A 224 13.99 14.58 -11.41
N LYS A 225 13.28 14.25 -10.33
CA LYS A 225 13.67 13.18 -9.40
C LYS A 225 13.35 11.78 -9.93
N TYR A 226 12.29 11.64 -10.73
CA TYR A 226 11.75 10.33 -11.12
C TYR A 226 11.65 10.12 -12.64
N GLY A 227 11.90 11.15 -13.46
CA GLY A 227 11.74 11.12 -14.91
C GLY A 227 10.26 11.03 -15.36
N ASP A 228 10.07 10.76 -16.65
CA ASP A 228 8.78 10.28 -17.22
C ASP A 228 8.55 8.77 -16.92
N THR A 229 9.48 8.14 -16.21
CA THR A 229 9.46 6.73 -15.87
C THR A 229 8.58 6.45 -14.66
N LYS A 230 7.63 5.52 -14.81
CA LYS A 230 6.54 5.17 -13.87
C LYS A 230 6.98 4.45 -12.57
N GLY A 231 8.17 4.71 -12.03
CA GLY A 231 8.74 3.92 -10.95
C GLY A 231 9.12 4.75 -9.72
N ILE A 232 8.67 4.29 -8.55
CA ILE A 232 9.32 4.43 -7.22
C ILE A 232 8.66 5.40 -6.20
N ALA A 233 7.65 6.20 -6.55
CA ALA A 233 6.83 6.86 -5.52
C ALA A 233 5.33 6.52 -5.67
N GLN A 234 4.68 6.21 -4.54
CA GLN A 234 3.26 5.84 -4.53
C GLN A 234 2.38 7.01 -4.98
N TYR A 235 2.77 8.26 -4.68
CA TYR A 235 2.15 9.47 -5.26
C TYR A 235 2.19 9.45 -6.79
N LEU A 236 3.32 9.08 -7.39
CA LEU A 236 3.48 9.03 -8.86
C LEU A 236 2.79 7.83 -9.49
N SER A 237 2.43 6.84 -8.66
CA SER A 237 1.72 5.66 -9.12
C SER A 237 0.24 5.95 -9.32
N SER A 238 -0.37 6.79 -8.46
CA SER A 238 -1.73 7.31 -8.60
C SER A 238 -1.81 8.59 -9.46
N HIS A 239 -0.84 9.50 -9.30
CA HIS A 239 -0.75 10.83 -9.93
C HIS A 239 0.58 11.00 -10.68
N PRO A 240 0.76 10.38 -11.85
CA PRO A 240 2.03 10.46 -12.57
C PRO A 240 2.33 11.92 -12.98
N PRO A 241 3.54 12.43 -12.70
CA PRO A 241 3.96 13.72 -13.20
C PRO A 241 4.15 13.61 -14.72
N SER A 242 3.98 14.71 -15.45
CA SER A 242 4.30 14.76 -16.87
C SER A 242 4.74 16.16 -17.27
N ALA A 243 5.55 16.27 -18.32
CA ALA A 243 5.88 17.57 -18.92
C ALA A 243 4.62 18.37 -19.30
N GLN A 244 3.55 17.67 -19.69
CA GLN A 244 2.25 18.28 -19.98
C GLN A 244 1.65 18.94 -18.73
N ARG A 245 1.65 18.28 -17.57
CA ARG A 245 1.13 18.85 -16.31
C ARG A 245 1.92 20.08 -15.88
N VAL A 246 3.25 20.08 -16.05
CA VAL A 246 4.08 21.28 -15.82
C VAL A 246 3.68 22.41 -16.75
N GLN A 247 3.50 22.13 -18.05
CA GLN A 247 3.11 23.14 -19.03
C GLN A 247 1.69 23.68 -18.76
N ASN A 248 0.76 22.82 -18.36
CA ASN A 248 -0.60 23.21 -17.97
C ASN A 248 -0.58 24.13 -16.74
N ALA A 249 0.18 23.76 -15.70
CA ALA A 249 0.34 24.57 -14.51
C ALA A 249 0.97 25.95 -14.82
N LYS A 250 1.95 26.02 -15.75
CA LYS A 250 2.50 27.30 -16.24
C LYS A 250 1.46 28.12 -17.02
N THR A 251 0.66 27.47 -17.86
CA THR A 251 -0.40 28.12 -18.64
C THR A 251 -1.47 28.70 -17.72
N ASN A 252 -1.82 27.99 -16.64
CA ASN A 252 -2.78 28.45 -15.65
C ASN A 252 -2.32 29.67 -14.87
N LEU A 253 -1.02 29.79 -14.54
CA LEU A 253 -0.47 31.02 -13.98
C LEU A 253 -0.72 32.22 -14.90
N GLY A 254 -0.51 32.03 -16.20
CA GLY A 254 -0.83 33.05 -17.21
C GLY A 254 -2.32 33.43 -17.21
N LYS A 255 -3.24 32.46 -17.11
CA LYS A 255 -4.69 32.72 -16.98
C LYS A 255 -5.04 33.49 -15.69
N MET A 256 -4.24 33.34 -14.63
CA MET A 256 -4.39 34.06 -13.37
C MET A 256 -3.69 35.43 -13.36
N ASN A 257 -3.07 35.84 -14.48
CA ASN A 257 -2.22 37.04 -14.59
C ASN A 257 -1.06 37.07 -13.58
N LEU A 258 -0.51 35.90 -13.25
CA LEU A 258 0.62 35.75 -12.33
C LEU A 258 1.88 35.33 -13.10
N PRO A 259 3.03 36.00 -12.87
CA PRO A 259 4.30 35.50 -13.37
C PRO A 259 4.71 34.23 -12.62
N TYR A 260 5.44 33.34 -13.28
CA TYR A 260 6.13 32.26 -12.58
C TYR A 260 7.21 32.86 -11.66
N SER A 261 7.22 32.45 -10.40
CA SER A 261 8.24 32.85 -9.42
C SER A 261 8.75 31.66 -8.63
N GLU A 262 10.08 31.52 -8.58
CA GLU A 262 10.80 30.55 -7.73
C GLU A 262 11.02 31.05 -6.30
N THR A 263 10.69 32.32 -6.01
CA THR A 263 10.84 32.88 -4.66
C THR A 263 9.56 32.70 -3.85
N PHE A 264 9.70 31.93 -2.76
CA PHE A 264 8.64 31.61 -1.81
C PHE A 264 8.77 32.50 -0.57
N THR A 265 7.75 33.29 -0.24
CA THR A 265 7.77 34.17 0.95
C THR A 265 7.39 33.45 2.25
N ASN A 266 7.02 32.17 2.19
CA ASN A 266 6.72 31.34 3.35
C ASN A 266 7.81 30.28 3.58
N THR A 267 8.84 30.64 4.35
CA THR A 267 9.91 29.72 4.75
C THR A 267 9.42 28.73 5.79
N ARG A 268 9.53 27.45 5.45
CA ARG A 268 9.32 26.27 6.31
C ARG A 268 10.01 26.45 7.68
N PRO A 269 9.39 26.07 8.82
CA PRO A 269 10.10 26.02 10.10
C PRO A 269 11.19 24.94 10.06
N GLN A 270 12.43 25.34 9.78
CA GLN A 270 13.59 24.47 9.57
C GLN A 270 13.85 23.51 10.75
N ALA A 271 13.39 23.85 11.96
CA ALA A 271 13.48 23.01 13.16
C ALA A 271 12.75 21.66 13.05
N LEU A 272 11.66 21.56 12.27
CA LEU A 272 10.91 20.30 12.09
C LEU A 272 11.56 19.36 11.08
N VAL A 273 12.28 19.94 10.12
CA VAL A 273 13.08 19.21 9.13
C VAL A 273 14.30 18.59 9.80
N ALA A 274 15.00 19.37 10.64
CA ALA A 274 16.15 18.89 11.38
C ALA A 274 15.84 17.65 12.24
N LYS A 275 14.62 17.52 12.76
CA LYS A 275 14.19 16.36 13.56
C LYS A 275 13.92 15.12 12.69
N ALA A 276 13.35 15.31 11.49
CA ALA A 276 13.14 14.24 10.51
C ALA A 276 14.45 13.83 9.79
N GLU A 277 15.34 14.79 9.57
CA GLU A 277 16.68 14.58 9.01
C GLU A 277 17.61 13.94 10.02
N ALA A 278 17.62 14.37 11.29
CA ALA A 278 18.40 13.71 12.35
C ALA A 278 18.01 12.23 12.54
N ALA A 279 16.71 11.90 12.39
CA ALA A 279 16.24 10.53 12.35
C ALA A 279 16.72 9.74 11.11
N LYS A 280 17.13 10.44 10.05
CA LYS A 280 17.70 9.90 8.82
C LYS A 280 19.23 9.76 8.92
N THR A 281 19.94 10.74 9.48
CA THR A 281 21.40 10.75 9.68
C THR A 281 21.86 9.71 10.69
N ALA A 282 21.08 9.46 11.74
CA ALA A 282 21.32 8.36 12.67
C ALA A 282 21.24 6.97 12.00
N LYS A 283 20.62 6.87 10.81
CA LYS A 283 20.46 5.64 10.04
C LYS A 283 21.46 5.50 8.88
N THR A 284 22.08 6.60 8.43
CA THR A 284 23.04 6.62 7.29
C THR A 284 24.51 6.73 7.68
N ALA A 285 24.84 7.01 8.95
CA ALA A 285 26.23 7.12 9.41
C ALA A 285 27.02 5.80 9.46
N ALA A 286 26.47 4.68 8.98
CA ALA A 286 27.17 3.40 8.89
C ALA A 286 26.93 2.71 7.54
N ALA A 287 27.82 2.92 6.55
CA ALA A 287 28.41 1.87 5.69
C ALA A 287 29.10 2.40 4.42
N LYS A 288 30.31 1.89 4.14
CA LYS A 288 30.95 1.78 2.81
C LYS A 288 30.08 0.93 1.86
N PRO A 289 30.23 1.00 0.51
CA PRO A 289 29.32 0.33 -0.42
C PRO A 289 29.36 -1.17 -0.17
N SER A 290 28.30 -1.63 0.48
CA SER A 290 28.08 -3.02 0.83
C SER A 290 27.14 -3.61 -0.21
N PRO A 291 27.28 -4.91 -0.52
CA PRO A 291 26.42 -5.62 -1.46
C PRO A 291 24.94 -5.25 -1.28
N VAL A 292 24.28 -4.88 -2.38
CA VAL A 292 22.84 -4.59 -2.38
C VAL A 292 22.14 -5.93 -2.21
N ASN A 293 21.75 -6.24 -0.98
CA ASN A 293 20.97 -7.42 -0.70
C ASN A 293 19.51 -7.15 -1.09
N LEU A 294 19.08 -7.84 -2.14
CA LEU A 294 17.76 -7.77 -2.76
C LEU A 294 16.69 -8.49 -1.94
N ILE A 295 17.08 -9.42 -1.07
CA ILE A 295 16.20 -10.06 -0.08
C ILE A 295 16.96 -10.16 1.24
N LYS A 296 16.77 -9.19 2.13
CA LYS A 296 17.02 -9.41 3.56
C LYS A 296 15.68 -9.79 4.15
N ASN A 297 15.58 -10.93 4.83
CA ASN A 297 14.32 -11.34 5.46
C ASN A 297 14.36 -11.19 7.00
N PRO A 298 14.24 -9.97 7.54
CA PRO A 298 14.02 -9.77 8.98
C PRO A 298 12.65 -10.29 9.44
N ASP A 299 11.70 -10.55 8.54
CA ASP A 299 10.37 -11.10 8.85
C ASP A 299 10.36 -12.61 9.13
N PHE A 300 11.48 -13.30 8.89
CA PHE A 300 11.71 -14.58 9.55
C PHE A 300 11.95 -14.38 11.06
N GLU A 301 12.59 -13.29 11.46
CA GLU A 301 12.97 -13.03 12.85
C GLU A 301 11.85 -12.31 13.65
N ASP A 302 11.00 -11.51 13.00
CA ASP A 302 9.89 -10.77 13.62
C ASP A 302 8.52 -11.46 13.51
N ALA A 303 7.68 -11.35 14.55
CA ALA A 303 6.49 -12.17 14.87
C ALA A 303 5.66 -12.75 13.71
N VAL A 304 5.47 -14.09 13.73
CA VAL A 304 4.58 -14.84 12.81
C VAL A 304 3.13 -14.38 13.00
N PRO A 305 2.42 -13.91 11.96
CA PRO A 305 0.99 -13.72 12.04
C PRO A 305 0.30 -15.08 12.16
N SER A 306 -0.73 -15.19 13.00
CA SER A 306 -1.47 -16.43 13.31
C SER A 306 -2.14 -17.12 12.10
N ASN A 307 -2.01 -16.56 10.89
CA ASN A 307 -2.53 -17.10 9.62
C ASN A 307 -1.45 -17.79 8.75
N GLY A 308 -0.20 -17.89 9.23
CA GLY A 308 0.89 -18.58 8.52
C GLY A 308 1.44 -17.87 7.28
N LYS A 309 1.03 -16.62 7.02
CA LYS A 309 1.50 -15.84 5.87
C LYS A 309 2.77 -15.08 6.23
N ILE A 310 3.79 -15.23 5.39
CA ILE A 310 5.04 -14.48 5.50
C ILE A 310 4.88 -13.25 4.61
N ALA A 311 5.05 -12.06 5.18
CA ALA A 311 4.93 -10.81 4.43
C ALA A 311 5.88 -10.83 3.23
N GLY A 312 5.40 -10.42 2.05
CA GLY A 312 6.17 -10.45 0.81
C GLY A 312 6.27 -11.82 0.13
N TRP A 313 5.88 -12.94 0.76
CA TRP A 313 5.96 -14.27 0.14
C TRP A 313 4.58 -14.81 -0.23
N THR A 314 4.48 -15.45 -1.39
CA THR A 314 3.25 -16.09 -1.89
C THR A 314 3.38 -17.60 -1.83
N VAL A 315 2.41 -18.26 -1.18
CA VAL A 315 2.27 -19.72 -1.21
C VAL A 315 1.37 -20.09 -2.39
N GLU A 316 1.87 -20.88 -3.33
CA GLU A 316 1.06 -21.34 -4.47
C GLU A 316 0.35 -22.66 -4.16
N LYS A 317 1.07 -23.63 -3.59
CA LYS A 317 0.55 -24.95 -3.20
C LYS A 317 1.25 -25.47 -1.95
N GLY A 318 0.57 -26.30 -1.17
CA GLY A 318 1.09 -26.97 0.02
C GLY A 318 1.20 -26.09 1.27
N ASN A 319 1.80 -26.62 2.34
CA ASN A 319 1.86 -25.91 3.61
C ASN A 319 3.24 -25.32 3.90
N PHE A 320 3.19 -24.15 4.53
CA PHE A 320 4.36 -23.44 5.00
C PHE A 320 4.10 -22.90 6.39
N ARG A 321 5.14 -22.84 7.21
CA ARG A 321 5.12 -22.11 8.47
C ARG A 321 6.49 -21.54 8.75
N VAL A 322 6.55 -20.60 9.67
CA VAL A 322 7.80 -20.08 10.18
C VAL A 322 8.06 -20.70 11.55
N SER A 323 9.23 -21.30 11.75
CA SER A 323 9.56 -22.09 12.93
C SER A 323 10.70 -21.45 13.73
N GLN A 324 10.41 -21.01 14.96
CA GLN A 324 11.40 -20.45 15.87
C GLN A 324 12.30 -21.53 16.49
N ALA A 325 11.75 -22.72 16.74
CA ALA A 325 12.48 -23.83 17.36
C ALA A 325 13.56 -24.44 16.44
N GLN A 326 13.53 -24.11 15.14
CA GLN A 326 14.43 -24.67 14.14
C GLN A 326 15.21 -23.56 13.44
N ALA A 327 15.53 -22.43 14.08
CA ALA A 327 16.37 -21.39 13.48
C ALA A 327 17.87 -21.73 13.58
N LYS A 328 18.66 -21.41 12.56
CA LYS A 328 20.12 -21.64 12.55
C LYS A 328 20.90 -20.49 13.17
N LEU A 329 20.56 -19.24 12.85
CA LEU A 329 21.31 -18.06 13.27
C LEU A 329 20.65 -17.30 14.45
N GLY A 330 19.65 -17.90 15.10
CA GLY A 330 18.68 -17.17 15.92
C GLY A 330 17.57 -16.60 15.04
N GLY A 331 16.40 -16.28 15.61
CA GLY A 331 15.22 -15.89 14.83
C GLY A 331 14.30 -17.07 14.49
N ARG A 332 13.88 -17.24 13.24
CA ARG A 332 13.03 -18.37 12.80
C ARG A 332 13.40 -18.84 11.39
N SER A 333 13.03 -20.06 11.02
CA SER A 333 13.25 -20.63 9.68
C SER A 333 11.95 -20.88 8.93
N LEU A 334 12.02 -20.82 7.59
CA LEU A 334 10.92 -21.21 6.70
C LEU A 334 10.80 -22.73 6.66
N GLU A 335 9.72 -23.27 7.19
CA GLU A 335 9.38 -24.68 7.06
C GLU A 335 8.46 -24.91 5.86
N ASN A 336 8.93 -25.73 4.93
CA ASN A 336 8.18 -26.23 3.79
C ASN A 336 7.83 -27.70 4.06
N TYR A 337 6.53 -28.05 4.05
CA TYR A 337 6.09 -29.42 4.31
C TYR A 337 4.87 -29.84 3.47
N PRO A 338 4.84 -31.11 3.03
CA PRO A 338 3.74 -31.63 2.23
C PRO A 338 2.46 -31.81 3.06
N LEU A 339 1.30 -31.52 2.45
CA LEU A 339 -0.02 -31.85 3.00
C LEU A 339 -0.32 -33.36 2.90
N ASP A 340 0.12 -33.96 1.81
CA ASP A 340 -0.02 -35.37 1.45
C ASP A 340 1.10 -35.77 0.46
N ARG A 341 1.13 -37.04 0.03
CA ARG A 341 2.20 -37.57 -0.84
C ARG A 341 2.20 -37.00 -2.27
N PHE A 342 1.17 -36.26 -2.67
CA PHE A 342 1.00 -35.76 -4.05
C PHE A 342 1.12 -34.23 -4.15
N THR A 343 1.02 -33.52 -3.03
CA THR A 343 1.18 -32.07 -2.97
C THR A 343 2.65 -31.69 -2.85
N ILE A 344 3.18 -31.05 -3.90
CA ILE A 344 4.52 -30.44 -3.91
C ILE A 344 4.38 -28.99 -3.44
N PRO A 345 4.80 -28.65 -2.21
CA PRO A 345 4.64 -27.29 -1.74
C PRO A 345 5.64 -26.36 -2.41
N LYS A 346 5.15 -25.22 -2.89
CA LYS A 346 5.95 -24.17 -3.53
C LYS A 346 5.60 -22.81 -2.96
N ILE A 347 6.61 -22.09 -2.50
CA ILE A 347 6.51 -20.71 -2.00
C ILE A 347 7.46 -19.80 -2.76
N TYR A 348 7.01 -18.59 -3.03
CA TYR A 348 7.70 -17.60 -3.83
C TYR A 348 7.95 -16.33 -3.03
N SER A 349 9.09 -15.69 -3.27
CA SER A 349 9.38 -14.34 -2.79
C SER A 349 8.47 -13.31 -3.47
N GLU A 350 8.62 -12.05 -3.07
CA GLU A 350 8.11 -10.91 -3.82
C GLU A 350 8.83 -10.77 -5.17
N TYR A 351 8.31 -9.89 -6.02
CA TYR A 351 8.97 -9.51 -7.27
C TYR A 351 10.17 -8.61 -6.97
N ILE A 352 11.33 -9.03 -7.44
CA ILE A 352 12.59 -8.34 -7.23
C ILE A 352 13.04 -7.75 -8.55
N SER A 353 13.21 -6.44 -8.59
CA SER A 353 13.70 -5.75 -9.79
C SER A 353 15.14 -6.13 -10.09
N VAL A 354 15.42 -6.43 -11.35
CA VAL A 354 16.73 -6.83 -11.85
C VAL A 354 16.98 -6.25 -13.23
N ASN A 355 18.24 -6.15 -13.64
CA ASN A 355 18.63 -5.71 -14.98
C ASN A 355 19.81 -6.52 -15.52
N GLU A 356 20.07 -6.40 -16.81
CA GLU A 356 21.15 -7.09 -17.54
C GLU A 356 22.58 -6.87 -17.01
N LYS A 357 22.80 -5.92 -16.10
CA LYS A 357 24.11 -5.66 -15.49
C LYS A 357 24.27 -6.28 -14.10
N SER A 358 23.22 -6.92 -13.57
CA SER A 358 23.24 -7.47 -12.21
C SER A 358 23.92 -8.84 -12.22
N ASP A 359 25.04 -8.99 -11.50
CA ASP A 359 25.50 -10.32 -11.10
C ASP A 359 24.76 -10.72 -9.82
N LEU A 360 24.25 -11.95 -9.78
CA LEU A 360 23.45 -12.40 -8.64
C LEU A 360 24.25 -13.40 -7.81
N MET A 361 24.21 -13.24 -6.49
CA MET A 361 24.74 -14.23 -5.56
C MET A 361 23.65 -14.62 -4.57
N PHE A 362 23.34 -15.91 -4.54
CA PHE A 362 22.31 -16.46 -3.67
C PHE A 362 22.95 -17.14 -2.46
N LYS A 363 22.47 -16.84 -1.26
CA LYS A 363 22.88 -17.48 0.00
C LYS A 363 21.66 -17.99 0.75
N THR A 364 21.77 -19.18 1.33
CA THR A 364 20.75 -19.73 2.23
C THR A 364 21.36 -20.80 3.11
N TRP A 365 20.75 -21.04 4.26
CA TRP A 365 20.86 -22.28 4.99
C TRP A 365 19.71 -23.21 4.61
N CYS A 366 19.96 -24.52 4.61
CA CYS A 366 18.93 -25.53 4.39
C CYS A 366 19.19 -26.78 5.25
N LYS A 367 18.11 -27.41 5.73
CA LYS A 367 18.13 -28.75 6.34
C LYS A 367 16.79 -29.48 6.16
N SER A 368 16.74 -30.77 6.44
CA SER A 368 15.50 -31.55 6.49
C SER A 368 15.26 -32.24 7.82
N LEU A 369 14.08 -32.85 7.97
CA LEU A 369 13.67 -33.48 9.24
C LEU A 369 14.53 -34.70 9.57
N ASP A 370 14.83 -35.52 8.57
CA ASP A 370 15.42 -36.85 8.75
C ASP A 370 16.61 -37.14 7.81
N GLY A 371 17.06 -36.15 7.05
CA GLY A 371 18.14 -36.31 6.07
C GLY A 371 17.68 -36.94 4.74
N LYS A 372 16.42 -37.32 4.60
CA LYS A 372 15.90 -38.07 3.44
C LYS A 372 15.05 -37.23 2.50
N GLN A 373 14.68 -36.01 2.91
CA GLN A 373 13.82 -35.15 2.10
C GLN A 373 14.58 -34.55 0.92
N LYS A 374 13.87 -34.39 -0.18
CA LYS A 374 14.36 -33.68 -1.37
C LYS A 374 13.86 -32.25 -1.34
N ALA A 375 14.58 -31.34 -1.98
CA ALA A 375 14.14 -29.98 -2.15
C ALA A 375 14.75 -29.34 -3.39
N ALA A 376 14.22 -28.20 -3.80
CA ALA A 376 14.82 -27.40 -4.85
C ALA A 376 14.60 -25.90 -4.60
N ILE A 377 15.54 -25.11 -5.09
CA ILE A 377 15.51 -23.65 -5.10
C ILE A 377 15.58 -23.24 -6.55
N GLY A 378 14.64 -22.40 -6.97
CA GLY A 378 14.64 -21.85 -8.32
C GLY A 378 14.36 -20.36 -8.35
N ILE A 379 14.60 -19.79 -9.52
CA ILE A 379 14.30 -18.41 -9.87
C ILE A 379 13.37 -18.42 -11.07
N GLU A 380 12.35 -17.59 -11.03
CA GLU A 380 11.50 -17.27 -12.17
C GLU A 380 11.76 -15.85 -12.64
N PHE A 381 11.89 -15.67 -13.94
CA PHE A 381 12.14 -14.38 -14.57
C PHE A 381 10.88 -13.88 -15.26
N TYR A 382 10.59 -12.60 -15.06
CA TYR A 382 9.38 -11.96 -15.53
C TYR A 382 9.73 -10.71 -16.32
N ASP A 383 8.91 -10.39 -17.32
CA ASP A 383 9.02 -9.13 -18.04
C ASP A 383 8.38 -7.96 -17.27
N LYS A 384 8.43 -6.77 -17.86
CA LYS A 384 7.84 -5.54 -17.31
C LYS A 384 6.32 -5.62 -17.05
N ASP A 385 5.63 -6.54 -17.71
CA ASP A 385 4.19 -6.78 -17.60
C ASP A 385 3.89 -7.94 -16.64
N HIS A 386 4.88 -8.40 -15.87
CA HIS A 386 4.81 -9.53 -14.94
C HIS A 386 4.43 -10.87 -15.59
N LYS A 387 4.69 -11.03 -16.90
CA LYS A 387 4.55 -12.32 -17.57
C LYS A 387 5.79 -13.16 -17.34
N LEU A 388 5.60 -14.41 -16.88
CA LEU A 388 6.68 -15.37 -16.72
C LEU A 388 7.35 -15.61 -18.08
N ARG A 389 8.67 -15.38 -18.15
CA ARG A 389 9.47 -15.54 -19.36
C ARG A 389 10.41 -16.73 -19.28
N ASP A 390 10.91 -17.05 -18.08
CA ASP A 390 11.91 -18.09 -17.93
C ASP A 390 11.96 -18.64 -16.49
N ARG A 391 12.54 -19.82 -16.32
CA ARG A 391 12.75 -20.46 -15.01
C ARG A 391 14.12 -21.13 -14.96
N LEU A 392 14.85 -20.87 -13.88
CA LEU A 392 16.14 -21.48 -13.59
C LEU A 392 16.10 -22.23 -12.26
N TRP A 393 16.53 -23.48 -12.25
CA TRP A 393 16.82 -24.20 -11.02
C TRP A 393 18.22 -23.83 -10.52
N VAL A 394 18.27 -23.09 -9.41
CA VAL A 394 19.52 -22.63 -8.80
C VAL A 394 20.20 -23.75 -8.04
N LYS A 395 19.39 -24.59 -7.37
CA LYS A 395 19.89 -25.78 -6.67
C LYS A 395 18.81 -26.83 -6.57
N GLU A 396 19.12 -28.05 -6.99
CA GLU A 396 18.32 -29.23 -6.72
C GLU A 396 19.06 -30.09 -5.68
N PHE A 397 18.35 -30.45 -4.61
CA PHE A 397 18.87 -31.27 -3.53
C PHE A 397 18.32 -32.69 -3.68
N GLY A 398 19.22 -33.63 -4.01
CA GLY A 398 18.89 -35.06 -4.08
C GLY A 398 18.44 -35.62 -2.74
N GLN A 399 19.20 -35.35 -1.67
CA GLN A 399 18.81 -35.53 -0.27
C GLN A 399 19.37 -34.34 0.52
N VAL A 400 18.51 -33.67 1.29
CA VAL A 400 18.88 -32.54 2.15
C VAL A 400 19.27 -33.10 3.50
N ALA A 401 20.47 -32.78 4.00
CA ALA A 401 20.99 -33.24 5.29
C ALA A 401 20.07 -32.90 6.48
N SER A 402 20.12 -33.68 7.55
CA SER A 402 19.33 -33.41 8.78
C SER A 402 19.93 -32.27 9.60
N GLU A 403 21.22 -32.02 9.46
CA GLU A 403 21.91 -30.85 10.00
C GLU A 403 21.89 -29.64 9.03
N TRP A 404 21.98 -28.44 9.61
CA TRP A 404 22.05 -27.19 8.85
C TRP A 404 23.31 -27.11 7.98
N LYS A 405 23.13 -26.95 6.67
CA LYS A 405 24.19 -26.64 5.72
C LYS A 405 23.95 -25.28 5.07
N SER A 406 25.02 -24.51 4.90
CA SER A 406 24.99 -23.26 4.14
C SER A 406 25.27 -23.52 2.67
N TYR A 407 24.64 -22.73 1.81
CA TYR A 407 24.81 -22.77 0.37
C TYR A 407 25.01 -21.34 -0.12
N GLU A 408 26.10 -21.12 -0.83
CA GLU A 408 26.40 -19.88 -1.54
C GLU A 408 26.56 -20.21 -3.03
N ILE A 409 25.75 -19.59 -3.88
CA ILE A 409 25.67 -19.90 -5.31
C ILE A 409 25.84 -18.60 -6.08
N GLN A 410 26.92 -18.52 -6.85
CA GLN A 410 27.18 -17.39 -7.73
C GLN A 410 26.53 -17.63 -9.10
N LEU A 411 25.68 -16.71 -9.50
CA LEU A 411 24.97 -16.68 -10.78
C LEU A 411 25.59 -15.54 -11.60
N LYS A 412 26.64 -15.87 -12.36
CA LYS A 412 27.39 -14.91 -13.19
C LYS A 412 26.74 -14.73 -14.56
N ASN A 413 26.59 -13.48 -15.00
CA ASN A 413 26.01 -13.17 -16.31
C ASN A 413 27.00 -13.35 -17.48
N SER A 414 28.27 -13.70 -17.21
CA SER A 414 29.39 -13.65 -18.16
C SER A 414 29.34 -14.65 -19.33
N ASN A 415 28.37 -15.57 -19.38
CA ASN A 415 28.31 -16.63 -20.39
C ASN A 415 27.09 -16.53 -21.32
N LYS A 416 26.69 -15.33 -21.77
CA LYS A 416 25.72 -15.00 -22.87
C LYS A 416 24.40 -15.80 -22.97
N LYS A 417 24.08 -16.72 -22.08
CA LYS A 417 22.95 -17.65 -22.21
C LYS A 417 22.07 -17.76 -20.99
N ILE A 418 22.48 -17.26 -19.83
CA ILE A 418 21.65 -17.38 -18.62
C ILE A 418 21.91 -16.13 -17.80
N LEU A 419 20.89 -15.28 -17.68
CA LEU A 419 20.30 -14.88 -16.38
C LEU A 419 19.45 -13.64 -16.54
N LEU A 420 19.93 -12.58 -17.19
CA LEU A 420 19.18 -11.32 -17.26
C LEU A 420 19.27 -10.75 -18.68
N LYS A 421 18.43 -11.26 -19.56
CA LYS A 421 18.24 -10.68 -20.89
C LYS A 421 17.56 -9.32 -20.74
N ASN A 422 17.74 -8.42 -21.71
CA ASN A 422 17.22 -7.03 -21.68
C ASN A 422 15.68 -6.93 -21.48
N HIS A 423 14.95 -8.03 -21.58
CA HIS A 423 13.50 -8.09 -21.39
C HIS A 423 13.05 -8.70 -20.06
N TYR A 424 13.98 -9.12 -19.18
CA TYR A 424 13.66 -9.55 -17.82
C TYR A 424 13.72 -8.33 -16.89
N ALA A 425 12.58 -7.91 -16.35
CA ALA A 425 12.46 -6.74 -15.48
C ALA A 425 12.37 -7.13 -14.00
N TYR A 426 11.86 -8.34 -13.73
CA TYR A 426 11.72 -8.86 -12.37
C TYR A 426 12.15 -10.31 -12.29
N LEU A 427 12.50 -10.74 -11.09
CA LEU A 427 12.60 -12.14 -10.74
C LEU A 427 11.85 -12.46 -9.46
N ARG A 428 11.54 -13.74 -9.25
CA ARG A 428 11.08 -14.28 -7.97
C ARG A 428 11.91 -15.50 -7.63
N ILE A 429 12.33 -15.64 -6.38
CA ILE A 429 12.91 -16.87 -5.87
C ILE A 429 11.78 -17.76 -5.38
N PHE A 430 11.91 -19.06 -5.55
CA PHE A 430 10.96 -19.99 -4.98
C PHE A 430 11.65 -21.20 -4.34
N PHE A 431 11.02 -21.71 -3.28
CA PHE A 431 11.43 -22.91 -2.57
C PHE A 431 10.40 -24.01 -2.78
N GLN A 432 10.87 -25.21 -3.07
CA GLN A 432 10.04 -26.36 -3.36
C GLN A 432 10.51 -27.59 -2.59
N ALA A 433 9.61 -28.33 -1.94
CA ALA A 433 9.95 -29.67 -1.45
C ALA A 433 9.85 -30.67 -2.62
N GLY A 434 10.71 -31.67 -2.66
CA GLY A 434 10.70 -32.61 -3.77
C GLY A 434 9.52 -33.59 -3.71
N PRO A 435 9.17 -34.21 -4.85
CA PRO A 435 8.07 -35.17 -4.94
C PRO A 435 8.29 -36.36 -4.00
N GLY A 436 7.22 -36.80 -3.32
CA GLY A 436 7.25 -37.91 -2.38
C GLY A 436 7.90 -37.59 -1.03
N ALA A 437 8.19 -36.32 -0.73
CA ALA A 437 8.60 -35.89 0.60
C ALA A 437 7.55 -36.31 1.65
N LYS A 438 8.02 -36.74 2.83
CA LYS A 438 7.20 -37.17 3.97
C LYS A 438 7.45 -36.33 5.22
N GLY A 439 8.42 -35.43 5.15
CA GLY A 439 8.85 -34.60 6.26
C GLY A 439 9.24 -33.21 5.79
N SER A 440 9.43 -32.33 6.75
CA SER A 440 9.71 -30.92 6.50
C SER A 440 11.11 -30.66 5.98
N VAL A 441 11.25 -29.59 5.20
CA VAL A 441 12.51 -28.97 4.81
C VAL A 441 12.49 -27.53 5.32
N TRP A 442 13.58 -27.11 5.95
CA TRP A 442 13.73 -25.74 6.44
C TRP A 442 14.75 -24.97 5.62
N PHE A 443 14.43 -23.70 5.37
CA PHE A 443 15.34 -22.70 4.79
C PHE A 443 15.50 -21.54 5.76
N ASP A 444 16.72 -21.03 5.91
CA ASP A 444 17.00 -19.93 6.84
C ASP A 444 18.04 -18.97 6.24
N ASN A 445 18.01 -17.70 6.67
CA ASN A 445 18.84 -16.61 6.20
C ASN A 445 19.01 -16.60 4.67
N VAL A 446 17.87 -16.51 3.98
CA VAL A 446 17.77 -16.43 2.52
C VAL A 446 18.17 -15.03 2.09
N GLU A 447 19.26 -14.94 1.33
CA GLU A 447 19.77 -13.70 0.77
C GLU A 447 19.97 -13.83 -0.74
N LEU A 448 19.56 -12.80 -1.47
CA LEU A 448 19.93 -12.63 -2.88
C LEU A 448 20.65 -11.31 -3.01
N ILE A 449 21.89 -11.35 -3.44
CA ILE A 449 22.77 -10.19 -3.48
C ILE A 449 23.01 -9.82 -4.93
N ALA A 450 22.67 -8.58 -5.29
CA ALA A 450 23.18 -7.97 -6.52
C ALA A 450 24.59 -7.46 -6.28
N ARG A 451 25.53 -7.90 -7.11
CA ARG A 451 26.91 -7.41 -7.15
C ARG A 451 27.12 -6.51 -8.36
#